data_AF-J2KV59-F1
#
_entry.id   AF-J2KV59-F1
#
_cell.length_a   1.000
_cell.length_b   1.000
_cell.length_c   1.000
_cell.angle_alpha   90.00
_cell.angle_beta   90.00
_cell.angle_gamma   90.00
#
_symmetry.space_group_name_H-M   'P 1'
#
loop_
_entity.id
_entity.type
_entity.pdbx_description
1 polymer ?
#
loop_
_entity_poly.entity_id
_entity_poly.type
_entity_poly.pdbx_seq_one_letter_code
_entity_poly.pdbx_strand_id
1 'polypeptide(L)'
;MTNQPPINDMSLEERLETLKLLSDALQFSAVIARQQGDETHKAMDCLAERLRADAQILAHDPSPTTNAVVMEAITLLGDFQMAHPALNDSKH
;
A
#
# COMPACT_ATOMS: atom_id res chain seq x y z
N MET A 1 -8.52 -15.61 -7.23
CA MET A 1 -9.11 -14.39 -6.66
C MET A 1 -9.01 -14.52 -5.16
N THR A 2 -8.05 -13.83 -4.55
CA THR A 2 -7.86 -13.84 -3.09
C THR A 2 -9.04 -13.14 -2.44
N ASN A 3 -9.92 -13.90 -1.78
CA ASN A 3 -10.94 -13.41 -0.85
C ASN A 3 -10.24 -12.82 0.38
N GLN A 4 -9.52 -11.70 0.23
CA GLN A 4 -9.23 -10.88 1.40
C GLN A 4 -10.57 -10.27 1.84
N PRO A 5 -10.98 -10.44 3.11
CA PRO A 5 -12.15 -9.73 3.60
C PRO A 5 -11.98 -8.24 3.31
N PRO A 6 -13.03 -7.54 2.87
CA PRO A 6 -13.02 -6.08 2.82
C PRO A 6 -12.38 -5.54 4.10
N ILE A 7 -11.51 -4.54 4.03
CA ILE A 7 -10.90 -3.93 5.23
C ILE A 7 -11.97 -3.52 6.26
N ASN A 8 -13.20 -3.31 5.80
CA ASN A 8 -14.39 -3.05 6.61
C ASN A 8 -14.82 -4.20 7.54
N ASP A 9 -14.50 -5.46 7.22
CA ASP A 9 -14.81 -6.64 8.05
C ASP A 9 -13.78 -6.86 9.16
N MET A 10 -12.62 -6.19 9.08
CA MET A 10 -11.57 -6.23 10.09
C MET A 10 -11.95 -5.41 11.32
N SER A 11 -11.42 -5.79 12.48
CA SER A 11 -11.46 -4.94 13.68
C SER A 11 -10.67 -3.65 13.46
N LEU A 12 -10.94 -2.62 14.27
CA LEU A 12 -10.25 -1.33 14.17
C LEU A 12 -8.72 -1.49 14.27
N GLU A 13 -8.25 -2.36 15.15
CA GLU A 13 -6.83 -2.64 15.34
C GLU A 13 -6.20 -3.28 14.10
N GLU A 14 -6.84 -4.32 13.55
CA GLU A 14 -6.40 -4.99 12.32
C GLU A 14 -6.39 -4.03 11.11
N ARG A 15 -7.36 -3.11 11.03
CA ARG A 15 -7.36 -2.06 9.98
C ARG A 15 -6.18 -1.13 10.14
N LEU A 16 -5.92 -0.64 11.35
CA LEU A 16 -4.79 0.24 11.64
C LEU A 16 -3.46 -0.43 11.29
N GLU A 17 -3.29 -1.69 11.66
CA GLU A 17 -2.11 -2.46 11.31
C GLU A 17 -1.98 -2.65 9.80
N THR A 18 -3.08 -2.96 9.10
CA THR A 18 -3.10 -3.11 7.64
C THR A 18 -2.69 -1.82 6.93
N LEU A 19 -3.23 -0.67 7.35
CA LEU A 19 -2.88 0.64 6.77
C LEU A 19 -1.40 1.00 7.01
N LYS A 20 -0.87 0.67 8.20
CA LYS A 20 0.56 0.84 8.51
C LYS A 20 1.44 -0.05 7.63
N LEU A 21 1.10 -1.34 7.50
CA LEU A 21 1.84 -2.27 6.67
C LEU A 21 1.86 -1.84 5.20
N LEU A 22 0.72 -1.36 4.68
CA LEU A 22 0.63 -0.82 3.32
C LEU A 22 1.49 0.43 3.15
N SER A 23 1.45 1.36 4.11
CA SER A 23 2.30 2.54 4.11
C SER A 23 3.79 2.17 4.09
N ASP A 24 4.21 1.23 4.94
CA ASP A 24 5.61 0.81 5.04
C ASP A 24 6.07 0.10 3.75
N ALA A 25 5.22 -0.76 3.17
CA ALA A 25 5.50 -1.42 1.90
C ALA A 25 5.64 -0.41 0.75
N LEU A 26 4.73 0.56 0.65
CA LEU A 26 4.82 1.63 -0.35
C LEU A 26 6.09 2.45 -0.19
N GLN A 27 6.45 2.83 1.03
CA GLN A 27 7.65 3.60 1.29
C GLN A 27 8.92 2.82 0.91
N PHE A 28 8.96 1.52 1.22
CA PHE A 28 10.08 0.65 0.82
C PHE A 28 10.18 0.52 -0.71
N SER A 29 9.07 0.27 -1.39
CA SER A 29 9.00 0.20 -2.85
C SER A 29 9.38 1.52 -3.50
N ALA A 30 8.98 2.67 -2.94
CA ALA A 30 9.36 3.99 -3.41
C ALA A 30 10.88 4.20 -3.35
N VAL A 31 11.54 3.79 -2.27
CA VAL A 31 13.00 3.86 -2.15
C VAL A 31 13.68 3.06 -3.26
N ILE A 32 13.20 1.86 -3.55
CA ILE A 32 13.77 1.03 -4.62
C ILE A 32 13.50 1.65 -6.00
N ALA A 33 12.26 2.04 -6.27
CA ALA A 33 11.87 2.70 -7.52
C ALA A 33 12.73 3.93 -7.80
N ARG A 34 12.95 4.76 -6.77
CA ARG A 34 13.82 5.94 -6.85
C ARG A 34 15.27 5.59 -7.19
N GLN A 35 15.83 4.54 -6.61
CA GLN A 35 17.19 4.09 -6.91
C GLN A 35 17.34 3.61 -8.36
N GLN A 36 16.27 3.11 -8.96
CA GLN A 36 16.24 2.63 -10.33
C GLN A 36 15.81 3.70 -11.35
N GLY A 37 15.52 4.92 -10.89
CA GLY A 37 15.07 6.02 -11.74
C GLY A 37 13.60 5.90 -12.18
N ASP A 38 12.82 5.05 -11.53
CA ASP A 38 11.40 4.87 -11.82
C ASP A 38 10.55 5.94 -11.15
N GLU A 39 9.88 6.77 -11.96
CA GLU A 39 9.07 7.89 -11.51
C GLU A 39 7.86 7.49 -10.66
N THR A 40 7.43 6.22 -10.68
CA THR A 40 6.35 5.73 -9.81
C THR A 40 6.69 5.89 -8.33
N HIS A 41 7.97 6.08 -7.97
CA HIS A 41 8.40 6.37 -6.61
C HIS A 41 7.65 7.56 -5.98
N LYS A 42 7.31 8.59 -6.77
CA LYS A 42 6.63 9.79 -6.29
C LYS A 42 5.20 9.48 -5.83
N ALA A 43 4.49 8.64 -6.60
CA ALA A 43 3.14 8.22 -6.28
C ALA A 43 3.13 7.33 -5.03
N MET A 44 4.11 6.43 -4.90
CA MET A 44 4.24 5.57 -3.72
C MET A 44 4.58 6.35 -2.45
N ASP A 45 5.53 7.29 -2.52
CA ASP A 45 5.88 8.15 -1.39
C ASP A 45 4.65 8.96 -0.93
N CYS A 46 3.94 9.60 -1.86
CA CYS A 46 2.76 10.41 -1.54
C CYS A 46 1.65 9.59 -0.89
N LEU A 47 1.38 8.39 -1.43
CA LEU A 47 0.35 7.52 -0.88
C LEU A 47 0.74 6.92 0.47
N ALA A 48 2.02 6.58 0.68
CA ALA A 48 2.54 6.15 1.98
C ALA A 48 2.39 7.24 3.04
N GLU A 49 2.78 8.47 2.73
CA GLU A 49 2.63 9.61 3.64
C GLU A 49 1.16 9.85 4.02
N ARG A 50 0.26 9.82 3.03
CA ARG A 50 -1.18 9.95 3.26
C ARG A 50 -1.74 8.83 4.13
N LEU A 51 -1.40 7.58 3.84
CA LEU A 51 -1.83 6.43 4.64
C LEU A 51 -1.35 6.54 6.09
N ARG A 52 -0.10 6.98 6.32
CA ARG A 52 0.44 7.14 7.67
C ARG A 52 -0.20 8.32 8.42
N ALA A 53 -0.41 9.45 7.75
CA ALA A 53 -1.03 10.63 8.35
C ALA A 53 -2.51 10.40 8.69
N ASP A 54 -3.24 9.77 7.77
CA ASP A 54 -4.69 9.58 7.89
C ASP A 54 -5.08 8.21 8.47
N ALA A 55 -4.12 7.36 8.89
CA ALA A 55 -4.36 5.98 9.31
C ALA A 55 -5.50 5.85 10.33
N GLN A 56 -5.53 6.73 11.33
CA GLN A 56 -6.58 6.76 12.34
C GLN A 56 -7.95 7.10 11.75
N ILE A 57 -8.00 8.14 10.91
CA ILE A 57 -9.24 8.59 10.27
C ILE A 57 -9.79 7.46 9.37
N LEU A 58 -8.93 6.88 8.54
CA LEU A 58 -9.27 5.81 7.61
C LEU A 58 -9.70 4.53 8.34
N ALA A 59 -9.04 4.14 9.43
CA ALA A 59 -9.42 2.94 10.17
C ALA A 59 -10.79 3.06 10.86
N HIS A 60 -11.12 4.27 11.32
CA HIS A 60 -12.42 4.58 11.91
C HIS A 60 -13.53 4.79 10.87
N ASP A 61 -13.20 5.02 9.61
CA ASP A 61 -14.15 5.24 8.53
C ASP A 61 -14.28 4.02 7.60
N PRO A 62 -15.32 3.18 7.75
CA PRO A 62 -15.57 2.05 6.84
C PRO A 62 -16.15 2.49 5.47
N SER A 63 -16.02 3.77 5.09
CA SER A 63 -16.56 4.28 3.83
C SER A 63 -15.88 3.66 2.60
N PRO A 64 -16.54 3.76 1.43
CA PRO A 64 -15.92 3.43 0.14
C PRO A 64 -14.60 4.17 -0.11
N THR A 65 -14.38 5.32 0.54
CA THR A 65 -13.14 6.09 0.42
C THR A 65 -11.95 5.31 0.97
N THR A 66 -12.07 4.72 2.16
CA THR A 66 -11.00 3.89 2.75
C THR A 66 -10.67 2.69 1.88
N ASN A 67 -11.70 2.03 1.33
CA ASN A 67 -11.52 0.93 0.39
C ASN A 67 -10.78 1.37 -0.88
N ALA A 68 -11.12 2.55 -1.42
CA ALA A 68 -10.46 3.08 -2.61
C ALA A 68 -8.97 3.36 -2.37
N VAL A 69 -8.61 3.93 -1.22
CA VAL A 69 -7.21 4.21 -0.85
C VAL A 69 -6.41 2.92 -0.69
N VAL A 70 -6.98 1.90 -0.05
CA VAL A 70 -6.35 0.58 0.09
C VAL A 70 -6.15 -0.09 -1.27
N MET A 71 -7.16 -0.03 -2.14
CA MET A 71 -7.08 -0.59 -3.49
C MET A 71 -6.04 0.15 -4.35
N GLU A 72 -5.94 1.47 -4.21
CA GLU A 72 -4.91 2.28 -4.88
C GLU A 72 -3.50 1.82 -4.44
N ALA A 73 -3.29 1.62 -3.13
CA ALA A 73 -2.03 1.14 -2.59
C ALA A 73 -1.64 -0.25 -3.11
N ILE A 74 -2.58 -1.20 -3.08
CA ILE A 74 -2.37 -2.56 -3.59
C ILE A 74 -2.06 -2.54 -5.09
N THR A 75 -2.80 -1.73 -5.86
CA THR A 75 -2.59 -1.61 -7.31
C THR A 75 -1.19 -1.08 -7.61
N LEU A 76 -0.79 0.00 -6.94
CA LEU A 76 0.52 0.63 -7.17
C LEU A 76 1.69 -0.30 -6.78
N LEU A 77 1.54 -1.07 -5.69
CA LEU A 77 2.50 -2.10 -5.31
C LEU A 77 2.55 -3.25 -6.34
N GLY A 78 1.41 -3.67 -6.86
CA GLY A 78 1.31 -4.69 -7.90
C GLY A 78 2.00 -4.23 -9.20
N ASP A 79 1.71 -3.02 -9.65
CA ASP A 79 2.32 -2.42 -10.85
C ASP A 79 3.84 -2.31 -10.70
N PHE A 80 4.32 -1.88 -9.53
CA PHE A 80 5.75 -1.87 -9.22
C PHE A 80 6.36 -3.27 -9.30
N GLN A 81 5.75 -4.27 -8.68
CA GLN A 81 6.26 -5.65 -8.73
C GLN A 81 6.29 -6.22 -10.16
N MET A 82 5.31 -5.88 -10.99
CA MET A 82 5.28 -6.28 -12.40
C MET A 82 6.33 -5.57 -13.25
N ALA A 83 6.60 -4.29 -12.97
CA ALA A 83 7.65 -3.51 -13.63
C ALA A 83 9.06 -3.97 -13.21
N HIS A 84 9.19 -4.55 -12.01
CA HIS A 84 10.46 -4.94 -11.41
C HIS A 84 10.54 -6.44 -11.03
N PRO A 85 10.38 -7.37 -11.99
CA PRO A 85 10.27 -8.80 -11.71
C PRO A 85 11.54 -9.39 -11.07
N ALA A 86 12.72 -8.82 -11.33
CA ALA A 86 13.99 -9.26 -10.73
C ALA A 86 14.03 -9.12 -9.19
N LEU A 87 13.23 -8.23 -8.62
CA LEU A 87 13.07 -8.12 -7.16
C LEU A 87 12.21 -9.26 -6.60
N ASN A 88 11.34 -9.85 -7.41
CA ASN A 88 10.45 -10.94 -7.03
C ASN A 88 11.17 -12.29 -7.01
N ASP A 89 12.18 -12.46 -7.87
CA ASP A 89 13.03 -13.65 -7.96
C ASP A 89 14.08 -13.75 -6.84
N SER A 90 14.19 -12.75 -5.96
CA SER A 90 15.16 -12.74 -4.85
C SER A 90 14.79 -13.65 -3.66
N LYS A 91 13.82 -14.56 -3.82
CA LYS A 91 13.54 -15.65 -2.88
C LYS A 91 14.28 -16.92 -3.29
N HIS A 92 15.56 -17.02 -2.93
CA HIS A 92 16.30 -18.28 -2.90
C HIS A 92 17.00 -18.45 -1.56
#